data_AF-A0A7Y2EU46-F1
#
_entry.id   AF-A0A7Y2EU46-F1
#
_cell.length_a   1.000
_cell.length_b   1.000
_cell.length_c   1.000
_cell.angle_alpha   90.00
_cell.angle_beta   90.00
_cell.angle_gamma   90.00
#
_symmetry.space_group_name_H-M   'P 1'
#
loop_
_entity.id
_entity.type
_entity.pdbx_description
1 polymer ?
#
loop_
_entity_poly.entity_id
_entity_poly.type
_entity_poly.pdbx_seq_one_letter_code
_entity_poly.pdbx_strand_id
1 'polypeptide(L)'
;MNPETSTIEAAAPSAASLPSMRRRRRLAGLVLVAALGVAACESQPSSRRIANDIIKTLSDEGPVRECMLDKLDGYTDDDLDEITASASQPGPGTAIDLFEADLASCR
;
A
#
# COMPACT_ATOMS: atom_id res chain seq x y z
N MET A 1 3.25 -40.94 0.68
CA MET A 1 1.84 -40.47 0.65
C MET A 1 1.69 -39.58 -0.57
N ASN A 2 0.59 -39.71 -1.32
CA ASN A 2 0.31 -38.91 -2.52
C ASN A 2 -0.69 -37.79 -2.18
N PRO A 3 -0.59 -36.60 -2.79
CA PRO A 3 -1.64 -35.59 -2.73
C PRO A 3 -2.83 -36.01 -3.60
N GLU A 4 -4.05 -35.76 -3.13
CA GLU A 4 -5.29 -36.20 -3.79
C GLU A 4 -5.65 -35.29 -4.97
N THR A 5 -5.70 -35.88 -6.17
CA THR A 5 -6.42 -35.30 -7.31
C THR A 5 -7.89 -35.74 -7.24
N SER A 6 -8.81 -34.80 -7.02
CA SER A 6 -10.25 -35.00 -7.28
C SER A 6 -10.81 -33.87 -8.11
N THR A 7 -10.82 -34.11 -9.42
CA THR A 7 -11.81 -33.62 -10.38
C THR A 7 -13.17 -33.42 -9.72
N ILE A 8 -13.76 -32.21 -9.85
CA ILE A 8 -15.21 -32.04 -9.71
C ILE A 8 -15.76 -31.72 -11.09
N GLU A 9 -16.67 -32.58 -11.50
CA GLU A 9 -17.17 -32.75 -12.85
C GLU A 9 -18.09 -31.60 -13.30
N ALA A 10 -18.20 -31.42 -14.62
CA ALA A 10 -19.09 -30.44 -15.22
C ALA A 10 -20.57 -30.85 -15.09
N ALA A 11 -21.21 -30.51 -13.98
CA ALA A 11 -22.65 -30.64 -13.81
C ALA A 11 -23.39 -29.55 -14.64
N ALA A 12 -23.77 -29.89 -15.87
CA ALA A 12 -24.68 -29.09 -16.68
C ALA A 12 -26.14 -29.40 -16.32
N PRO A 13 -26.92 -28.47 -15.72
CA PRO A 13 -28.37 -28.63 -15.61
C PRO A 13 -29.04 -28.29 -16.95
N SER A 14 -29.48 -29.31 -17.67
CA SER A 14 -30.25 -29.14 -18.91
C SER A 14 -31.60 -28.44 -18.66
N ALA A 15 -31.77 -27.32 -19.35
CA ALA A 15 -33.03 -26.73 -19.85
C ALA A 15 -34.29 -26.72 -18.93
N ALA A 16 -34.61 -25.53 -18.41
CA ALA A 16 -36.00 -25.13 -18.17
C ALA A 16 -36.24 -23.70 -18.72
N SER A 17 -36.97 -23.61 -19.83
CA SER A 17 -37.53 -22.37 -20.40
C SER A 17 -38.84 -22.00 -19.67
N LEU A 18 -39.28 -20.75 -19.50
CA LEU A 18 -38.81 -19.38 -19.83
C LEU A 18 -39.50 -18.43 -18.76
N PRO A 19 -39.60 -17.07 -18.83
CA PRO A 19 -39.27 -16.11 -19.88
C PRO A 19 -38.39 -14.92 -19.43
N SER A 20 -38.30 -13.93 -20.33
CA SER A 20 -37.37 -12.80 -20.37
C SER A 20 -37.61 -11.66 -19.36
N MET A 21 -36.73 -10.66 -19.42
CA MET A 21 -36.75 -9.34 -18.77
C MET A 21 -36.28 -9.18 -17.31
N ARG A 22 -36.53 -10.09 -16.36
CA ARG A 22 -36.08 -9.83 -14.95
C ARG A 22 -34.59 -10.08 -14.67
N ARG A 23 -33.88 -10.89 -15.48
CA ARG A 23 -32.44 -11.22 -15.23
C ARG A 23 -31.46 -10.07 -15.50
N ARG A 24 -31.78 -9.08 -16.35
CA ARG A 24 -30.82 -8.03 -16.75
C ARG A 24 -30.40 -7.09 -15.61
N ARG A 25 -31.19 -6.92 -14.55
CA ARG A 25 -30.84 -6.03 -13.41
C ARG A 25 -29.83 -6.62 -12.42
N ARG A 26 -29.62 -7.94 -12.37
CA ARG A 26 -28.70 -8.56 -11.38
C ARG A 26 -27.23 -8.60 -11.82
N LEU A 27 -26.94 -8.54 -13.12
CA LEU A 27 -25.58 -8.51 -13.64
C LEU A 27 -24.90 -7.14 -13.47
N ALA A 28 -25.67 -6.04 -13.47
CA ALA A 28 -25.14 -4.69 -13.33
C ALA A 28 -24.55 -4.39 -11.93
N GLY A 29 -25.01 -5.08 -10.88
CA GLY A 29 -24.54 -4.84 -9.51
C GLY A 29 -23.17 -5.43 -9.19
N LEU A 30 -22.81 -6.57 -9.82
CA LEU A 30 -21.55 -7.27 -9.53
C LEU A 30 -20.32 -6.58 -10.12
N VAL A 31 -20.46 -5.90 -11.26
CA VAL A 31 -19.35 -5.18 -11.93
C VAL A 31 -18.91 -3.95 -11.13
N LEU A 32 -19.85 -3.25 -10.48
CA LEU A 32 -19.59 -2.04 -9.70
C LEU A 32 -18.76 -2.31 -8.43
N VAL A 33 -18.98 -3.46 -7.76
CA VAL A 33 -18.22 -3.83 -6.56
C VAL A 33 -16.78 -4.20 -6.91
N ALA A 34 -16.56 -4.90 -8.03
CA ALA A 34 -15.22 -5.24 -8.50
C ALA A 34 -14.38 -4.00 -8.84
N ALA A 35 -14.96 -3.00 -9.51
CA ALA A 35 -14.25 -1.77 -9.89
C ALA A 35 -13.77 -0.93 -8.69
N LEU A 36 -14.59 -0.84 -7.63
CA LEU A 36 -14.23 -0.09 -6.42
C LEU A 36 -13.09 -0.76 -5.62
N GLY A 37 -12.94 -2.08 -5.73
CA GLY A 37 -11.84 -2.81 -5.09
C GLY A 37 -10.46 -2.50 -5.69
N VAL A 38 -10.39 -2.15 -6.97
CA VAL A 38 -9.11 -1.87 -7.66
C VAL A 38 -8.58 -0.46 -7.32
N ALA A 39 -9.47 0.54 -7.23
CA ALA A 39 -9.09 1.92 -6.96
C ALA A 39 -8.41 2.13 -5.59
N ALA A 40 -8.69 1.28 -4.61
CA ALA A 40 -8.03 1.31 -3.31
C ALA A 40 -6.56 0.83 -3.35
N CYS A 41 -6.17 0.02 -4.34
CA CYS A 41 -4.80 -0.45 -4.49
C CYS A 41 -3.84 0.58 -5.12
N GLU A 42 -4.37 1.63 -5.76
CA GLU A 42 -3.55 2.69 -6.39
C GLU A 42 -3.42 3.95 -5.52
N SER A 43 -3.84 3.90 -4.25
CA SER A 43 -3.57 4.99 -3.31
C SER A 43 -2.11 4.99 -2.86
N GLN A 44 -1.29 5.87 -3.46
CA GLN A 44 0.09 6.11 -3.01
C GLN A 44 0.04 6.72 -1.58
N PRO A 45 0.71 6.14 -0.57
CA PRO A 45 0.82 6.77 0.75
C PRO A 45 1.75 8.00 0.68
N SER A 46 1.53 8.98 1.56
CA SER A 46 2.39 10.16 1.64
C SER A 46 3.80 9.82 2.16
N SER A 47 4.78 10.60 1.73
CA SER A 47 6.20 10.45 2.11
C SER A 47 6.40 10.43 3.63
N ARG A 48 5.68 11.29 4.38
CA ARG A 48 5.65 11.25 5.85
C ARG A 48 5.15 9.94 6.41
N ARG A 49 4.07 9.35 5.84
CA ARG A 49 3.55 8.07 6.32
C ARG A 49 4.53 6.94 6.09
N ILE A 50 5.25 6.95 4.95
CA ILE A 50 6.29 5.98 4.64
C ILE A 50 7.45 6.12 5.64
N ALA A 51 7.98 7.32 5.83
CA ALA A 51 9.08 7.57 6.77
C ALA A 51 8.73 7.18 8.22
N ASN A 52 7.51 7.50 8.67
CA ASN A 52 6.99 7.16 9.99
C ASN A 52 6.90 5.63 10.21
N ASP A 53 6.46 4.89 9.17
CA ASP A 53 6.36 3.43 9.19
C ASP A 53 7.74 2.75 9.17
N ILE A 54 8.68 3.29 8.38
CA ILE A 54 10.07 2.85 8.34
C ILE A 54 10.74 3.02 9.72
N ILE A 55 10.64 4.21 10.34
CA ILE A 55 11.20 4.47 11.67
C ILE A 55 10.61 3.50 12.71
N LYS A 56 9.29 3.29 12.68
CA LYS A 56 8.61 2.34 13.60
C LYS A 56 8.97 0.86 13.35
N THR A 57 9.39 0.51 12.14
CA THR A 57 9.76 -0.86 11.76
C THR A 57 11.23 -1.15 12.02
N LEU A 58 12.11 -0.17 11.84
CA LEU A 58 13.56 -0.33 11.95
C LEU A 58 14.13 0.05 13.34
N SER A 59 13.41 0.82 14.14
CA SER A 59 13.84 1.23 15.48
C SER A 59 13.01 0.57 16.57
N ASP A 60 13.70 -0.03 17.55
CA ASP A 60 13.08 -0.58 18.77
C ASP A 60 12.26 0.46 19.54
N GLU A 61 11.33 -0.01 20.37
CA GLU A 61 10.53 0.86 21.23
C GLU A 61 11.42 1.57 22.27
N GLY A 62 11.51 2.91 22.19
CA GLY A 62 12.29 3.68 23.15
C GLY A 62 12.67 5.09 22.68
N PRO A 63 13.56 5.77 23.43
CA PRO A 63 13.87 7.19 23.22
C PRO A 63 14.53 7.50 21.87
N VAL A 64 15.26 6.54 21.28
CA VAL A 64 15.87 6.69 19.95
C VAL A 64 14.78 6.81 18.88
N ARG A 65 13.75 5.96 18.93
CA ARG A 65 12.60 6.02 18.02
C ARG A 65 11.80 7.30 18.23
N GLU A 66 11.57 7.71 19.48
CA GLU A 66 10.88 8.97 19.79
C GLU A 66 11.65 10.18 19.25
N CYS A 67 12.99 10.21 19.38
CA CYS A 67 13.85 11.22 18.78
C CYS A 67 13.72 11.23 17.24
N MET A 68 13.79 10.07 16.57
CA MET A 68 13.66 10.00 15.10
C MET A 68 12.28 10.46 14.61
N LEU A 69 11.22 10.20 15.38
CA LEU A 69 9.87 10.68 15.07
C LEU A 69 9.72 12.20 15.29
N ASP A 70 10.29 12.75 16.36
CA ASP A 70 10.34 14.20 16.62
C ASP A 70 11.10 14.94 15.51
N LYS A 71 12.24 14.38 15.06
CA LYS A 71 12.96 14.86 13.88
C LYS A 71 12.09 14.86 12.63
N LEU A 72 11.42 13.73 12.33
CA LEU A 72 10.52 13.62 11.17
C LEU A 72 9.37 14.64 11.21
N ASP A 73 8.81 14.93 12.38
CA ASP A 73 7.74 15.92 12.56
C ASP A 73 8.22 17.36 12.30
N GLY A 74 9.53 17.62 12.38
CA GLY A 74 10.16 18.90 12.01
C GLY A 74 10.21 19.19 10.50
N TYR A 75 10.08 18.19 9.64
CA TYR A 75 10.03 18.36 8.18
C TYR A 75 8.60 18.65 7.71
N THR A 76 8.43 19.49 6.68
CA THR A 76 7.15 19.67 5.97
C THR A 76 6.91 18.54 4.98
N ASP A 77 5.69 18.42 4.43
CA ASP A 77 5.42 17.41 3.41
C ASP A 77 6.16 17.71 2.10
N ASP A 78 6.35 18.99 1.75
CA ASP A 78 7.16 19.41 0.60
C ASP A 78 8.64 19.03 0.77
N ASP A 79 9.22 19.20 1.97
CA ASP A 79 10.60 18.76 2.26
C ASP A 79 10.76 17.24 2.10
N LEU A 80 9.77 16.46 2.54
CA LEU A 80 9.77 15.00 2.45
C LEU A 80 9.61 14.49 1.02
N ASP A 81 8.89 15.23 0.18
CA ASP A 81 8.82 14.98 -1.26
C ASP A 81 10.13 15.37 -1.97
N GLU A 82 10.81 16.45 -1.58
CA GLU A 82 12.16 16.79 -2.07
C GLU A 82 13.20 15.72 -1.65
N ILE A 83 13.17 15.27 -0.40
CA ILE A 83 13.99 14.15 0.10
C ILE A 83 13.77 12.92 -0.77
N THR A 84 12.51 12.55 -1.03
CA THR A 84 12.13 11.40 -1.86
C THR A 84 12.61 11.56 -3.32
N ALA A 85 12.52 12.75 -3.90
CA ALA A 85 13.06 13.04 -5.23
C ALA A 85 14.59 12.90 -5.27
N SER A 86 15.29 13.42 -4.26
CA SER A 86 16.75 13.39 -4.16
C SER A 86 17.31 11.96 -3.98
N ALA A 87 16.53 11.03 -3.40
CA ALA A 87 16.91 9.63 -3.24
C ALA A 87 17.16 8.89 -4.59
N SER A 88 16.73 9.46 -5.72
CA SER A 88 17.06 8.92 -7.06
C SER A 88 18.50 9.24 -7.52
N GLN A 89 19.13 10.25 -6.92
CA GLN A 89 20.52 10.67 -7.18
C GLN A 89 21.19 11.08 -5.85
N PRO A 90 21.38 10.12 -4.92
CA PRO A 90 21.93 10.41 -3.60
C PRO A 90 23.39 10.87 -3.67
N GLY A 91 23.77 11.77 -2.78
CA GLY A 91 25.15 12.25 -2.67
C GLY A 91 25.35 13.30 -1.57
N PRO A 92 26.60 13.69 -1.27
CA PRO A 92 26.88 14.62 -0.17
C PRO A 92 26.16 15.96 -0.32
N GLY A 93 25.43 16.38 0.72
CA GLY A 93 24.65 17.62 0.74
C GLY A 93 23.34 17.58 -0.06
N THR A 94 22.90 16.42 -0.54
CA THR A 94 21.52 16.23 -1.04
C THR A 94 20.51 16.20 0.10
N ALA A 95 19.23 16.43 -0.18
CA ALA A 95 18.19 16.42 0.85
C ALA A 95 18.12 15.08 1.60
N ILE A 96 18.27 13.94 0.90
CA ILE A 96 18.35 12.61 1.50
C ILE A 96 19.58 12.42 2.41
N ASP A 97 20.76 12.90 2.02
CA ASP A 97 22.00 12.84 2.82
C ASP A 97 21.88 13.66 4.12
N LEU A 98 21.26 14.85 4.03
CA LEU A 98 20.97 15.69 5.19
C LEU A 98 19.91 15.07 6.12
N PHE A 99 18.87 14.46 5.57
CA PHE A 99 17.83 13.76 6.32
C PHE A 99 18.38 12.52 7.05
N GLU A 100 19.19 11.70 6.37
CA GLU A 100 19.87 10.56 6.99
C GLU A 100 20.81 11.00 8.12
N ALA A 101 21.57 12.08 7.92
CA ALA A 101 22.44 12.65 8.95
C ALA A 101 21.66 13.19 10.17
N ASP A 102 20.49 13.79 9.96
CA ASP A 102 19.66 14.30 11.04
C ASP A 102 19.00 13.18 11.86
N LEU A 103 18.48 12.12 11.21
CA LEU A 103 18.01 10.92 11.91
C LEU A 103 19.15 10.19 12.64
N ALA A 104 20.34 10.11 12.06
CA ALA A 104 21.52 9.52 12.69
C ALA A 104 22.08 10.33 13.88
N SER A 105 21.55 11.52 14.15
CA SER A 105 21.84 12.28 15.38
C SER A 105 21.16 11.68 16.62
N CYS A 106 20.07 10.92 16.44
CA CYS A 106 19.40 10.15 17.49
C CYS A 106 20.23 8.90 17.84
N ARG A 107 20.64 8.79 19.12
CA ARG A 107 21.54 7.75 19.65
C ARG A 107 21.07 7.22 21.00
#